data_AF-A0A9W6QVR0-F1
#
_entry.id   AF-A0A9W6QVR0-F1
#
_cell.length_a   1.000
_cell.length_b   1.000
_cell.length_c   1.000
_cell.angle_alpha   90.00
_cell.angle_beta   90.00
_cell.angle_gamma   90.00
#
_symmetry.space_group_name_H-M   'P 1'
#
loop_
_entity.id
_entity.type
_entity.pdbx_description
1 polymer ?
#
loop_
_entity_poly.entity_id
_entity_poly.type
_entity_poly.pdbx_seq_one_letter_code
_entity_poly.pdbx_strand_id
1 'polypeptide(L)'
;MLLRQLKSDHESWVAHTLAGQMRPVRITPEGLFPLSHLRTGDDVWNVIDGAWRFYLDDLEESTASDEDLDASAMFLQIAQDWGEISDSVHDDGMSAIRHAKRSLSACLAGLRERGLVVLGGRRQAVLTGGQGEDLRIVDALLMVLPATDPRVGTLMWPTHRDEPPATSP
;
A
#
# COMPACT_ATOMS: atom_id res chain seq x y z
N MET A 1 -21.25 34.81 25.86
CA MET A 1 -21.33 35.54 24.58
C MET A 1 -19.96 35.74 23.91
N LEU A 2 -18.90 36.08 24.66
CA LEU A 2 -17.55 36.34 24.13
C LEU A 2 -16.96 35.20 23.26
N LEU A 3 -17.11 33.93 23.66
CA LEU A 3 -16.58 32.78 22.91
C LEU A 3 -17.23 32.60 21.53
N ARG A 4 -18.53 32.90 21.40
CA ARG A 4 -19.23 32.81 20.11
C ARG A 4 -18.75 33.90 19.15
N GLN A 5 -18.49 35.09 19.68
CA GLN A 5 -17.95 36.19 18.91
C GLN A 5 -16.52 35.87 18.44
N LEU A 6 -15.65 35.41 19.33
CA LEU A 6 -14.27 35.03 19.00
C LEU A 6 -14.21 33.94 17.92
N LYS A 7 -15.10 32.94 18.00
CA LYS A 7 -15.22 31.90 16.98
C LYS A 7 -15.71 32.46 15.64
N SER A 8 -16.74 33.31 15.65
CA SER A 8 -17.26 33.95 14.43
C SER A 8 -16.22 34.85 13.76
N ASP A 9 -15.43 35.58 14.54
CA ASP A 9 -14.37 36.45 14.06
C ASP A 9 -13.22 35.62 13.48
N HIS A 10 -12.87 34.50 14.12
CA HIS A 10 -11.89 33.54 13.60
C HIS A 10 -12.35 32.88 12.30
N GLU A 11 -13.60 32.42 12.22
CA GLU A 11 -14.17 31.82 11.01
C GLU A 11 -14.20 32.84 9.86
N SER A 12 -14.52 34.10 10.14
CA SER A 12 -14.50 35.19 9.16
C SER A 12 -13.07 35.52 8.71
N TRP A 13 -12.11 35.54 9.63
CA TRP A 13 -10.69 35.75 9.31
C TRP A 13 -10.12 34.60 8.50
N VAL A 14 -10.43 33.34 8.86
CA VAL A 14 -10.04 32.14 8.10
C VAL A 14 -10.65 32.18 6.70
N ALA A 15 -11.95 32.48 6.58
CA ALA A 15 -12.62 32.57 5.29
C ALA A 15 -12.03 33.67 4.41
N HIS A 16 -11.73 34.84 4.97
CA HIS A 16 -11.13 35.95 4.24
C HIS A 16 -9.67 35.70 3.85
N THR A 17 -8.89 35.11 4.75
CA THR A 17 -7.44 34.88 4.56
C THR A 17 -7.19 33.71 3.59
N LEU A 18 -8.04 32.68 3.62
CA LEU A 18 -7.88 31.49 2.77
C LEU A 18 -8.68 31.57 1.47
N ALA A 19 -9.59 32.54 1.31
CA ALA A 19 -10.30 32.77 0.05
C ALA A 19 -9.31 33.22 -1.03
N GLY A 20 -8.91 32.28 -1.90
CA GLY A 20 -8.08 32.52 -3.07
C GLY A 20 -6.61 32.13 -2.95
N GLN A 21 -6.13 31.73 -1.76
CA GLN A 21 -4.73 31.37 -1.55
C GLN A 21 -4.43 29.87 -1.55
N MET A 22 -5.42 29.00 -1.31
CA MET A 22 -5.19 27.56 -1.28
C MET A 22 -5.74 26.88 -2.52
N ARG A 23 -4.84 26.30 -3.31
CA ARG A 23 -5.23 25.34 -4.35
C ARG A 23 -5.81 24.10 -3.63
N PRO A 24 -6.95 23.53 -4.09
CA PRO A 24 -7.49 22.31 -3.51
C PRO A 24 -6.43 21.21 -3.52
N VAL A 25 -6.22 20.56 -2.37
CA VAL A 25 -5.31 19.40 -2.28
C VAL A 25 -5.91 18.25 -3.07
N ARG A 26 -5.15 17.69 -4.00
CA ARG A 26 -5.55 16.56 -4.84
C ARG A 26 -4.42 15.56 -4.96
N ILE A 27 -4.77 14.29 -5.00
CA ILE A 27 -3.82 13.21 -5.29
C ILE A 27 -4.19 12.62 -6.64
N THR A 28 -3.23 12.64 -7.57
CA THR A 28 -3.40 12.10 -8.92
C THR A 28 -2.49 10.89 -9.09
N PRO A 29 -3.05 9.67 -9.27
CA PRO A 29 -2.24 8.48 -9.44
C PRO A 29 -1.55 8.45 -10.81
N GLU A 30 -0.29 8.02 -10.85
CA GLU A 30 0.46 7.77 -12.09
C GLU A 30 0.27 6.30 -12.50
N GLY A 31 -0.83 6.03 -13.20
CA GLY A 31 -1.13 4.72 -13.78
C GLY A 31 -1.82 3.72 -12.84
N LEU A 32 -1.83 2.46 -13.29
CA LEU A 32 -2.42 1.33 -12.56
C LEU A 32 -1.37 0.65 -11.68
N PHE A 33 -1.81 -0.09 -10.67
CA PHE A 33 -0.92 -0.92 -9.87
C PHE A 33 -0.45 -2.13 -10.70
N PRO A 34 0.87 -2.33 -10.87
CA PRO A 34 1.42 -3.58 -11.40
C PRO A 34 1.35 -4.64 -10.31
N LEU A 35 0.28 -5.43 -10.29
CA LEU A 35 0.08 -6.47 -9.29
C LEU A 35 0.97 -7.68 -9.55
N SER A 36 1.47 -8.30 -8.47
CA SER A 36 2.25 -9.52 -8.50
C SER A 36 1.97 -10.38 -7.27
N HIS A 37 2.27 -11.66 -7.35
CA HIS A 37 2.20 -12.57 -6.21
C HIS A 37 3.29 -12.24 -5.20
N LEU A 38 2.91 -11.98 -3.95
CA LEU A 38 3.84 -11.75 -2.87
C LEU A 38 4.05 -13.05 -2.11
N ARG A 39 5.25 -13.64 -2.25
CA ARG A 39 5.56 -14.98 -1.73
C ARG A 39 6.46 -14.93 -0.51
N THR A 40 7.18 -13.83 -0.35
CA THR A 40 8.14 -13.60 0.72
C THR A 40 7.91 -12.24 1.34
N GLY A 41 8.38 -12.05 2.58
CA GLY A 41 8.34 -10.74 3.20
C GLY A 41 9.25 -9.71 2.52
N ASP A 42 10.19 -10.12 1.67
CA ASP A 42 10.92 -9.21 0.78
C ASP A 42 9.98 -8.63 -0.28
N ASP A 43 9.15 -9.47 -0.91
CA ASP A 43 8.15 -9.02 -1.88
C ASP A 43 7.18 -8.00 -1.26
N VAL A 44 6.70 -8.28 -0.05
CA VAL A 44 5.81 -7.37 0.67
C VAL A 44 6.53 -6.08 1.03
N TRP A 45 7.73 -6.17 1.61
CA TRP A 45 8.54 -4.99 1.95
C TRP A 45 8.75 -4.09 0.73
N ASN A 46 9.10 -4.65 -0.43
CA ASN A 46 9.32 -3.88 -1.66
C ASN A 46 8.07 -3.13 -2.13
N VAL A 47 6.86 -3.59 -1.76
CA VAL A 47 5.59 -2.90 -2.04
C VAL A 47 5.32 -1.78 -1.04
N ILE A 48 5.49 -2.03 0.26
CA ILE A 48 5.07 -1.11 1.35
C ILE A 48 6.14 -0.08 1.74
N ASP A 49 7.41 -0.32 1.44
CA ASP A 49 8.53 0.54 1.84
C ASP A 49 8.44 1.93 1.21
N GLY A 50 8.40 2.95 2.09
CA GLY A 50 8.20 4.35 1.72
C GLY A 50 6.82 4.66 1.14
N ALA A 51 5.82 3.80 1.36
CA ALA A 51 4.44 4.07 0.93
C ALA A 51 3.77 5.10 1.84
N TRP A 52 3.11 6.08 1.23
CA TRP A 52 2.37 7.13 1.93
C TRP A 52 0.90 6.78 2.10
N ARG A 53 0.41 5.86 1.28
CA ARG A 53 -0.99 5.45 1.24
C ARG A 53 -1.09 3.96 1.01
N PHE A 54 -2.00 3.36 1.75
CA PHE A 54 -2.27 1.93 1.69
C PHE A 54 -3.70 1.71 1.20
N TYR A 55 -3.80 0.87 0.18
CA TYR A 55 -5.05 0.29 -0.29
C TYR A 55 -5.01 -1.17 0.13
N LEU A 56 -5.86 -1.54 1.07
CA LEU A 56 -5.90 -2.88 1.63
C LEU A 56 -7.25 -3.48 1.25
N ASP A 57 -7.21 -4.59 0.52
CA ASP A 57 -8.39 -5.35 0.11
C ASP A 57 -8.40 -6.69 0.82
N ASP A 58 -9.40 -6.88 1.67
CA ASP A 58 -9.56 -8.04 2.54
C ASP A 58 -10.48 -9.07 1.88
N LEU A 59 -10.63 -10.24 2.51
CA LEU A 59 -11.56 -11.27 2.11
C LEU A 59 -13.02 -10.80 2.29
N GLU A 60 -13.92 -11.30 1.46
CA GLU A 60 -15.35 -11.02 1.60
C GLU A 60 -15.94 -11.79 2.79
N GLU A 61 -16.47 -11.06 3.78
CA GLU A 61 -17.08 -11.63 5.00
C GLU A 61 -18.17 -12.67 4.71
N SER A 62 -18.86 -12.57 3.57
CA SER A 62 -19.94 -13.48 3.19
C SER A 62 -19.44 -14.86 2.71
N THR A 63 -18.15 -14.99 2.41
CA THR A 63 -17.56 -16.19 1.78
C THR A 63 -16.39 -16.79 2.55
N ALA A 64 -15.72 -16.02 3.41
CA ALA A 64 -14.59 -16.48 4.20
C ALA A 64 -15.00 -16.97 5.59
N SER A 65 -14.18 -17.82 6.20
CA SER A 65 -14.35 -18.21 7.60
C SER A 65 -13.83 -17.11 8.53
N ASP A 66 -14.36 -17.02 9.76
CA ASP A 66 -13.89 -16.06 10.77
C ASP A 66 -12.37 -16.13 10.99
N GLU A 67 -11.81 -17.34 10.99
CA GLU A 67 -10.36 -17.52 11.17
C GLU A 67 -9.54 -17.01 9.98
N ASP A 68 -10.08 -17.09 8.76
CA ASP A 68 -9.40 -16.60 7.56
C ASP A 68 -9.50 -15.08 7.46
N LEU A 69 -10.64 -14.50 7.87
CA LEU A 69 -10.83 -13.06 8.02
C LEU A 69 -9.84 -12.49 9.05
N ASP A 70 -9.76 -13.10 10.23
CA ASP A 70 -8.81 -12.69 11.28
C ASP A 70 -7.35 -12.79 10.79
N ALA A 71 -7.00 -13.88 10.09
CA ALA A 71 -5.65 -14.06 9.56
C ALA A 71 -5.31 -13.00 8.49
N SER A 72 -6.26 -12.70 7.60
CA SER A 72 -6.12 -11.70 6.55
C SER A 72 -5.99 -10.29 7.12
N ALA A 73 -6.91 -9.89 8.00
CA ALA A 73 -6.88 -8.60 8.69
C ALA A 73 -5.58 -8.40 9.47
N MET A 74 -5.13 -9.44 10.20
CA MET A 74 -3.86 -9.39 10.93
C MET A 74 -2.66 -9.17 9.99
N PHE A 75 -2.61 -9.87 8.85
CA PHE A 75 -1.55 -9.67 7.87
C PHE A 75 -1.56 -8.24 7.31
N LEU A 76 -2.73 -7.75 6.88
CA LEU A 76 -2.89 -6.41 6.29
C LEU A 76 -2.50 -5.32 7.28
N GLN A 77 -2.89 -5.44 8.55
CA GLN A 77 -2.50 -4.52 9.62
C GLN A 77 -0.99 -4.53 9.83
N ILE A 78 -0.36 -5.71 9.98
CA ILE A 78 1.09 -5.81 10.19
C ILE A 78 1.86 -5.22 9.00
N ALA A 79 1.39 -5.46 7.78
CA ALA A 79 2.01 -4.88 6.59
C ALA A 79 1.89 -3.36 6.54
N GLN A 80 0.72 -2.81 6.89
CA GLN A 80 0.55 -1.36 7.01
C GLN A 80 1.45 -0.77 8.09
N ASP A 81 1.47 -1.35 9.30
CA ASP A 81 2.27 -0.88 10.42
C ASP A 81 3.75 -0.78 10.03
N TRP A 82 4.31 -1.85 9.43
CA TRP A 82 5.70 -1.84 8.95
C TRP A 82 5.95 -0.81 7.85
N GLY A 83 4.97 -0.57 6.97
CA GLY A 83 5.06 0.43 5.92
C GLY A 83 5.06 1.86 6.50
N GLU A 84 4.19 2.15 7.45
CA GLU A 84 4.07 3.45 8.11
C GLU A 84 5.34 3.83 8.88
N ILE A 85 6.03 2.85 9.48
CA ILE A 85 7.29 3.09 10.21
C ILE A 85 8.54 2.79 9.37
N SER A 86 8.41 2.58 8.06
CA SER A 86 9.53 2.12 7.21
C SER A 86 10.75 3.02 7.28
N ASP A 87 10.59 4.35 7.31
CA ASP A 87 11.68 5.31 7.49
C ASP A 87 12.44 5.09 8.82
N SER A 88 11.72 4.92 9.92
CA SER A 88 12.32 4.61 11.24
C SER A 88 13.04 3.26 11.23
N VAL A 89 12.52 2.28 10.50
CA VAL A 89 13.16 0.95 10.36
C VAL A 89 14.47 1.05 9.56
N HIS A 90 14.55 1.95 8.57
CA HIS A 90 15.81 2.25 7.88
C HIS A 90 16.81 2.91 8.83
N ASP A 91 16.38 3.85 9.67
CA ASP A 91 17.23 4.51 10.68
C ASP A 91 17.81 3.51 11.71
N ASP A 92 17.03 2.50 12.09
CA ASP A 92 17.47 1.39 12.97
C ASP A 92 18.39 0.38 12.26
N GLY A 93 18.52 0.48 10.93
CA GLY A 93 19.48 -0.23 10.10
C GLY A 93 19.08 -1.64 9.68
N MET A 94 20.03 -2.35 9.06
CA MET A 94 19.78 -3.60 8.32
C MET A 94 19.21 -4.75 9.18
N SER A 95 19.44 -4.74 10.49
CA SER A 95 18.85 -5.76 11.38
C SER A 95 17.34 -5.57 11.52
N ALA A 96 16.87 -4.32 11.64
CA ALA A 96 15.45 -4.00 11.75
C ALA A 96 14.69 -4.32 10.45
N ILE A 97 15.26 -3.99 9.29
CA ILE A 97 14.69 -4.38 7.99
C ILE A 97 14.55 -5.89 7.88
N ARG A 98 15.58 -6.67 8.26
CA ARG A 98 15.49 -8.14 8.26
C ARG A 98 14.43 -8.66 9.23
N HIS A 99 14.24 -8.00 10.36
CA HIS A 99 13.20 -8.34 11.32
C HIS A 99 11.80 -8.11 10.71
N ALA A 100 11.54 -6.95 10.12
CA ALA A 100 10.29 -6.65 9.41
C ALA A 100 10.01 -7.68 8.31
N LYS A 101 10.98 -7.94 7.43
CA LYS A 101 10.85 -8.95 6.35
C LYS A 101 10.56 -10.36 6.88
N ARG A 102 11.14 -10.76 8.01
CA ARG A 102 10.83 -12.07 8.63
C ARG A 102 9.44 -12.10 9.24
N SER A 103 9.01 -11.04 9.91
CA SER A 103 7.65 -10.91 10.44
C SER A 103 6.61 -11.05 9.32
N LEU A 104 6.79 -10.32 8.22
CA LEU A 104 5.92 -10.40 7.03
C LEU A 104 5.92 -11.80 6.41
N SER A 105 7.10 -12.44 6.31
CA SER A 105 7.22 -13.81 5.78
C SER A 105 6.46 -14.84 6.64
N ALA A 106 6.48 -14.67 7.96
CA ALA A 106 5.75 -15.54 8.87
C ALA A 106 4.24 -15.41 8.69
N CYS A 107 3.73 -14.18 8.54
CA CYS A 107 2.31 -13.95 8.25
C CYS A 107 1.89 -14.55 6.91
N LEU A 108 2.69 -14.37 5.85
CA LEU A 108 2.43 -14.99 4.54
C LEU A 108 2.42 -16.53 4.61
N ALA A 109 3.27 -17.14 5.42
CA ALA A 109 3.26 -18.58 5.62
C ALA A 109 1.94 -19.04 6.26
N GLY A 110 1.45 -18.33 7.29
CA GLY A 110 0.17 -18.62 7.93
C GLY A 110 -1.03 -18.48 6.98
N LEU A 111 -1.05 -17.44 6.14
CA LEU A 111 -2.07 -17.29 5.09
C LEU A 111 -2.04 -18.46 4.08
N ARG A 112 -0.85 -18.85 3.64
CA ARG A 112 -0.67 -19.93 2.67
C ARG A 112 -1.11 -21.29 3.21
N GLU A 113 -0.89 -21.57 4.49
CA GLU A 113 -1.38 -22.79 5.16
C GLU A 113 -2.90 -22.90 5.14
N ARG A 114 -3.59 -21.76 5.06
CA ARG A 114 -5.05 -21.64 4.92
C ARG A 114 -5.53 -21.62 3.46
N GLY A 115 -4.61 -21.79 2.49
CA GLY A 115 -4.95 -21.72 1.07
C GLY A 115 -5.23 -20.30 0.58
N LEU A 116 -4.75 -19.28 1.29
CA LEU A 116 -4.84 -17.88 0.90
C LEU A 116 -3.53 -17.43 0.23
N VAL A 117 -3.65 -16.45 -0.65
CA VAL A 117 -2.54 -15.82 -1.37
C VAL A 117 -2.64 -14.30 -1.25
N VAL A 118 -1.49 -13.64 -1.42
CA VAL A 118 -1.43 -12.18 -1.41
C VAL A 118 -0.95 -11.69 -2.76
N LEU A 119 -1.71 -10.75 -3.32
CA LEU A 119 -1.30 -9.94 -4.44
C LEU A 119 -0.94 -8.55 -3.95
N GLY A 120 0.05 -7.93 -4.56
CA GLY A 120 0.33 -6.54 -4.29
C GLY A 120 1.14 -5.86 -5.36
N GLY A 121 1.13 -4.54 -5.28
CA GLY A 121 1.82 -3.67 -6.21
C GLY A 121 1.92 -2.27 -5.63
N ARG A 122 2.83 -1.48 -6.18
CA ARG A 122 3.00 -0.07 -5.83
C ARG A 122 2.95 0.80 -7.08
N ARG A 123 2.47 2.02 -6.93
CA ARG A 123 2.50 3.03 -7.99
C ARG A 123 2.95 4.37 -7.44
N GLN A 124 3.37 5.24 -8.34
CA GLN A 124 3.61 6.64 -8.01
C GLN A 124 2.28 7.41 -8.04
N ALA A 125 2.20 8.48 -7.28
CA ALA A 125 1.15 9.47 -7.36
C ALA A 125 1.74 10.86 -7.09
N VAL A 126 1.01 11.89 -7.52
CA VAL A 126 1.39 13.28 -7.28
C VAL A 126 0.36 13.92 -6.37
N LEU A 127 0.81 14.37 -5.20
CA LEU A 127 0.07 15.25 -4.31
C LEU A 127 0.27 16.69 -4.79
N THR A 128 -0.81 17.30 -5.29
CA THR A 128 -0.84 18.68 -5.79
C THR A 128 -1.70 19.56 -4.90
N GLY A 129 -1.45 20.87 -4.96
CA GLY A 129 -2.24 21.87 -4.24
C GLY A 129 -1.71 22.21 -2.85
N GLY A 130 -2.51 22.88 -2.02
CA GLY A 130 -2.02 23.48 -0.78
C GLY A 130 -1.10 24.69 -1.05
N GLN A 131 -0.12 24.89 -0.16
CA GLN A 131 0.85 26.00 -0.21
C GLN A 131 2.25 25.56 -0.68
N GLY A 132 2.48 24.26 -0.87
CA GLY A 132 3.77 23.67 -1.22
C GLY A 132 3.92 23.35 -2.71
N GLU A 133 5.11 22.86 -3.06
CA GLU A 133 5.35 22.24 -4.37
C GLU A 133 4.66 20.88 -4.48
N ASP A 134 4.42 20.44 -5.71
CA ASP A 134 3.85 19.12 -5.97
C ASP A 134 4.79 18.02 -5.45
N LEU A 135 4.26 17.13 -4.63
CA LEU A 135 5.03 16.06 -4.01
C LEU A 135 4.76 14.73 -4.70
N ARG A 136 5.83 14.02 -5.11
CA ARG A 136 5.74 12.63 -5.55
C ARG A 136 5.63 11.73 -4.33
N ILE A 137 4.58 10.92 -4.28
CA ILE A 137 4.31 9.96 -3.22
C ILE A 137 4.12 8.57 -3.82
N VAL A 138 4.20 7.56 -2.95
CA VAL A 138 3.99 6.17 -3.33
C VAL A 138 2.68 5.69 -2.72
N ASP A 139 1.85 5.06 -3.55
CA ASP A 139 0.72 4.25 -3.09
C ASP A 139 1.13 2.77 -3.07
N ALA A 140 0.74 2.04 -2.04
CA ALA A 140 0.82 0.58 -1.95
C ALA A 140 -0.58 -0.05 -2.00
N LEU A 141 -0.72 -1.14 -2.74
CA LEU A 141 -1.93 -1.97 -2.77
C LEU A 141 -1.57 -3.38 -2.34
N LEU A 142 -2.30 -3.91 -1.37
CA LEU A 142 -2.24 -5.31 -0.94
C LEU A 142 -3.65 -5.90 -0.98
N MET A 143 -3.77 -7.11 -1.47
CA MET A 143 -5.03 -7.83 -1.62
C MET A 143 -4.83 -9.28 -1.17
N VAL A 144 -5.65 -9.75 -0.24
CA VAL A 144 -5.67 -11.15 0.19
C VAL A 144 -6.82 -11.87 -0.50
N LEU A 145 -6.53 -13.03 -1.08
CA LEU A 145 -7.49 -13.80 -1.87
C LEU A 145 -7.40 -15.30 -1.56
N PRO A 146 -8.49 -16.06 -1.73
CA PRO A 146 -8.38 -17.51 -1.87
C PRO A 146 -7.48 -17.86 -3.05
N ALA A 147 -6.65 -18.90 -2.93
CA ALA A 147 -5.78 -19.37 -4.01
C ALA A 147 -6.55 -19.78 -5.28
N THR A 148 -7.84 -20.09 -5.14
CA THR A 148 -8.75 -20.47 -6.21
C THR A 148 -9.43 -19.28 -6.90
N ASP A 149 -9.23 -18.05 -6.40
CA ASP A 149 -9.85 -16.86 -6.98
C ASP A 149 -9.34 -16.60 -8.42
N PRO A 150 -10.23 -16.34 -9.40
CA PRO A 150 -9.85 -16.17 -10.80
C PRO A 150 -8.86 -15.00 -11.05
N ARG A 151 -8.82 -14.01 -10.16
CA ARG A 151 -7.86 -12.89 -10.24
C ARG A 151 -6.41 -13.36 -10.06
N VAL A 152 -6.21 -14.43 -9.30
CA VAL A 152 -4.89 -15.02 -9.02
C VAL A 152 -4.24 -15.58 -10.29
N GLY A 153 -5.04 -16.19 -11.17
CA GLY A 153 -4.57 -16.76 -12.44
C GLY A 153 -4.40 -15.75 -13.57
N THR A 154 -5.14 -14.63 -13.52
CA THR A 154 -5.12 -13.59 -14.57
C THR A 154 -3.81 -12.80 -14.59
N LEU A 155 -3.04 -12.81 -13.49
CA LEU A 155 -1.74 -12.14 -13.36
C LEU A 155 -0.54 -12.97 -13.85
N MET A 156 -0.77 -14.16 -14.40
CA MET A 156 0.29 -14.89 -15.12
C MET A 156 0.44 -14.36 -16.55
N TRP A 157 1.36 -13.41 -16.76
CA TRP A 157 1.92 -13.06 -18.09
C TRP A 157 3.43 -13.39 -18.11
N PRO A 158 4.01 -13.79 -19.25
CA PRO A 158 4.83 -14.98 -19.38
C PRO A 158 6.23 -14.80 -18.80
N THR A 159 6.77 -15.91 -18.30
CA THR A 159 8.20 -16.15 -18.17
C THR A 159 8.89 -15.92 -19.52
N HIS A 160 9.36 -14.70 -19.77
CA HIS A 160 10.27 -14.43 -20.87
C HIS A 160 11.69 -14.84 -20.46
N ARG A 161 11.99 -16.13 -20.55
CA ARG A 161 13.34 -16.67 -20.81
C ARG A 161 13.17 -18.04 -21.46
N ASP A 162 13.21 -18.04 -22.79
CA ASP A 162 13.95 -19.01 -23.59
C ASP A 162 13.74 -18.63 -25.06
N GLU A 163 14.51 -17.63 -25.50
CA GLU A 163 14.78 -17.45 -26.93
C GLU A 163 16.18 -18.03 -27.17
N PRO A 164 16.33 -19.09 -27.99
CA PRO A 164 17.64 -19.65 -28.29
C PRO A 164 18.48 -18.63 -29.07
N PRO A 165 19.81 -18.61 -28.88
CA PRO A 165 20.65 -17.64 -29.59
C PRO A 165 20.50 -17.82 -31.10
N ALA A 166 20.16 -16.70 -31.75
CA ALA A 166 20.13 -16.59 -33.19
C ALA A 166 21.46 -17.07 -33.77
N THR A 167 21.39 -18.17 -34.52
CA THR A 167 22.45 -18.52 -35.46
C THR A 167 22.32 -17.60 -36.66
N SER A 168 23.44 -16.99 -37.05
CA SER A 168 23.59 -16.17 -38.25
C SER A 168 24.95 -16.51 -38.86
N PRO A 169 25.11 -16.30 -40.18
CA PRO A 169 25.37 -17.34 -41.17
C PRO A 169 26.81 -17.85 -41.26
#